data_AF-A0A417WME5-F1
#
_entry.id   AF-A0A417WME5-F1
#
_cell.length_a   1.000
_cell.length_b   1.000
_cell.length_c   1.000
_cell.angle_alpha   90.00
_cell.angle_beta   90.00
_cell.angle_gamma   90.00
#
_symmetry.space_group_name_H-M   'P 1'
#
loop_
_entity.id
_entity.type
_entity.pdbx_description
1 polymer ?
#
loop_
_entity_poly.entity_id
_entity_poly.type
_entity_poly.pdbx_seq_one_letter_code
_entity_poly.pdbx_strand_id
1 'polypeptide(L)'
;MKVWTVQGRDMPQNKKTDKADADIVQAEEGQKLHGQSWKTAKAKKGSQSGRFARSEKTARECALALLEFRDRTEREMRQKLKEREYGPEEIEETVLFLKEYRYLDDEAYAGRYIRSCASRKSRRQIRADLERKGVSREIIDLSFQEEAVDEESQIEKLLLKKGYEPGKRMEPADYRRLMGTLGRRGFSSEAIRRVTDRMSEDAG
;
A
#
# COMPACT_ATOMS: atom_id res chain seq x y z
N MET A 1 -30.00 38.75 -2.35
CA MET A 1 -28.60 38.93 -2.82
C MET A 1 -27.81 37.67 -2.48
N LYS A 2 -27.29 36.99 -3.53
CA LYS A 2 -26.18 35.99 -3.59
C LYS A 2 -26.23 34.83 -2.57
N VAL A 3 -26.82 33.66 -2.82
CA VAL A 3 -26.50 32.55 -3.77
C VAL A 3 -25.01 32.17 -3.83
N TRP A 4 -24.67 30.99 -3.32
CA TRP A 4 -23.70 30.05 -3.91
C TRP A 4 -24.16 28.60 -3.65
N THR A 5 -24.48 27.93 -4.76
CA THR A 5 -24.70 26.49 -4.91
C THR A 5 -23.37 25.86 -5.30
N VAL A 6 -23.00 24.70 -4.75
CA VAL A 6 -22.20 23.70 -5.48
C VAL A 6 -22.66 22.30 -5.06
N GLN A 7 -23.10 21.55 -6.07
CA GLN A 7 -23.45 20.12 -6.11
C GLN A 7 -22.34 19.27 -5.46
N GLY A 8 -22.62 18.25 -4.65
CA GLY A 8 -23.47 17.12 -4.97
C GLY A 8 -22.64 16.05 -5.70
N ARG A 9 -22.02 15.13 -4.96
CA ARG A 9 -21.80 13.75 -5.40
C ARG A 9 -21.55 12.83 -4.22
N ASP A 10 -22.58 12.04 -3.91
CA ASP A 10 -22.55 10.93 -2.96
C ASP A 10 -21.51 9.87 -3.39
N MET A 11 -20.72 9.43 -2.42
CA MET A 11 -19.78 8.32 -2.55
C MET A 11 -20.57 7.01 -2.40
N PRO A 12 -20.62 6.11 -3.41
CA PRO A 12 -21.33 4.85 -3.24
C PRO A 12 -20.58 3.96 -2.22
N GLN A 13 -21.24 3.71 -1.10
CA GLN A 13 -20.83 2.71 -0.11
C GLN A 13 -21.19 1.32 -0.65
N ASN A 14 -20.22 0.50 -1.06
CA ASN A 14 -20.48 -0.92 -1.33
C ASN A 14 -19.68 -1.86 -0.43
N LYS A 15 -20.43 -2.73 0.25
CA LYS A 15 -20.03 -3.71 1.25
C LYS A 15 -19.87 -5.07 0.55
N LYS A 16 -18.84 -5.83 0.96
CA LYS A 16 -18.67 -7.31 0.78
C LYS A 16 -18.37 -7.73 -0.68
N THR A 17 -17.54 -8.72 -1.00
CA THR A 17 -16.88 -9.86 -0.31
C THR A 17 -15.60 -10.24 -1.07
N ASP A 18 -14.55 -10.62 -0.34
CA ASP A 18 -13.34 -11.25 -0.87
C ASP A 18 -13.57 -12.72 -1.26
N LYS A 19 -12.89 -13.13 -2.34
CA LYS A 19 -12.05 -14.34 -2.52
C LYS A 19 -12.33 -15.10 -3.82
N ALA A 20 -11.37 -14.99 -4.74
CA ALA A 20 -11.06 -15.87 -5.89
C ALA A 20 -10.29 -14.97 -6.89
N ASP A 21 -9.10 -15.25 -7.42
CA ASP A 21 -8.29 -16.46 -7.46
C ASP A 21 -6.81 -16.06 -7.58
N ALA A 22 -5.97 -16.88 -6.97
CA ALA A 22 -4.55 -16.99 -7.28
C ALA A 22 -4.41 -18.06 -8.38
N ASP A 23 -3.56 -17.79 -9.37
CA ASP A 23 -2.67 -18.73 -10.09
C ASP A 23 -2.45 -18.27 -11.53
N ILE A 24 -1.20 -18.19 -11.96
CA ILE A 24 -0.70 -18.69 -13.26
C ILE A 24 0.84 -18.69 -13.24
N VAL A 25 1.36 -19.82 -13.68
CA VAL A 25 2.73 -20.31 -13.61
C VAL A 25 3.46 -20.08 -14.94
N GLN A 26 4.79 -20.02 -14.84
CA GLN A 26 5.85 -19.87 -15.83
C GLN A 26 5.74 -20.79 -17.07
N ALA A 27 6.22 -20.30 -18.23
CA ALA A 27 6.38 -21.06 -19.46
C ALA A 27 7.68 -20.68 -20.20
N GLU A 28 8.58 -21.65 -20.40
CA GLU A 28 9.70 -21.73 -21.37
C GLU A 28 9.99 -23.24 -21.51
N GLU A 29 10.38 -23.89 -22.61
CA GLU A 29 10.93 -23.56 -23.94
C GLU A 29 10.96 -24.90 -24.74
N GLY A 30 11.07 -24.87 -26.08
CA GLY A 30 11.49 -26.07 -26.83
C GLY A 30 11.14 -26.12 -28.33
N GLN A 31 12.09 -25.72 -29.17
CA GLN A 31 12.08 -25.79 -30.65
C GLN A 31 12.22 -27.21 -31.21
N LYS A 32 11.74 -27.45 -32.45
CA LYS A 32 12.52 -28.02 -33.59
C LYS A 32 11.76 -28.06 -34.92
N LEU A 33 12.55 -28.00 -35.99
CA LEU A 33 12.25 -27.72 -37.40
C LEU A 33 11.77 -28.93 -38.23
N HIS A 34 11.26 -28.58 -39.43
CA HIS A 34 11.52 -29.17 -40.76
C HIS A 34 10.31 -29.81 -41.48
N GLY A 35 10.07 -29.41 -42.75
CA GLY A 35 9.34 -30.24 -43.72
C GLY A 35 8.37 -29.56 -44.70
N GLN A 36 8.92 -29.05 -45.81
CA GLN A 36 8.38 -29.11 -47.20
C GLN A 36 6.97 -28.58 -47.56
N SER A 37 7.00 -27.47 -48.31
CA SER A 37 6.39 -27.26 -49.63
C SER A 37 5.21 -28.17 -50.08
N TRP A 38 4.06 -27.54 -50.29
CA TRP A 38 3.20 -27.82 -51.45
C TRP A 38 2.54 -26.53 -51.94
N LYS A 39 2.48 -26.38 -53.26
CA LYS A 39 1.92 -25.21 -53.95
C LYS A 39 0.41 -25.36 -54.16
N THR A 40 -0.21 -24.20 -54.39
CA THR A 40 -1.50 -23.92 -55.08
C THR A 40 -2.76 -23.80 -54.22
N ALA A 41 -3.33 -22.58 -54.19
CA ALA A 41 -4.67 -22.26 -54.70
C ALA A 41 -5.11 -20.87 -54.22
N LYS A 42 -5.44 -19.97 -55.16
CA LYS A 42 -6.23 -18.76 -54.88
C LYS A 42 -7.67 -19.18 -54.59
N ALA A 43 -8.22 -18.72 -53.46
CA ALA A 43 -9.65 -18.51 -53.31
C ALA A 43 -9.89 -17.33 -52.35
N LYS A 44 -10.37 -16.22 -52.90
CA LYS A 44 -11.01 -15.15 -52.12
C LYS A 44 -12.35 -15.68 -51.61
N LYS A 45 -12.63 -15.51 -50.31
CA LYS A 45 -13.94 -15.04 -49.83
C LYS A 45 -13.84 -14.65 -48.35
N GLY A 46 -14.47 -13.52 -48.05
CA GLY A 46 -14.37 -12.85 -46.77
C GLY A 46 -14.87 -13.69 -45.61
N SER A 47 -14.18 -13.51 -44.49
CA SER A 47 -14.77 -13.69 -43.17
C SER A 47 -14.46 -12.42 -42.39
N GLN A 48 -15.35 -11.43 -42.52
CA GLN A 48 -15.53 -10.48 -41.42
C GLN A 48 -16.08 -11.30 -40.25
N SER A 49 -15.19 -11.98 -39.52
CA SER A 49 -15.48 -12.31 -38.14
C SER A 49 -15.37 -11.01 -37.35
N GLY A 50 -16.46 -10.24 -37.35
CA GLY A 50 -16.76 -9.34 -36.26
C GLY A 50 -16.93 -10.20 -35.02
N ARG A 51 -15.81 -10.67 -34.46
CA ARG A 51 -15.78 -11.12 -33.08
C ARG A 51 -16.06 -9.86 -32.29
N PHE A 52 -17.19 -9.83 -31.61
CA PHE A 52 -17.50 -8.85 -30.57
C PHE A 52 -16.25 -8.71 -29.70
N ALA A 53 -15.46 -7.67 -29.97
CA ALA A 53 -14.32 -7.33 -29.16
C ALA A 53 -14.93 -7.12 -27.77
N ARG A 54 -14.56 -7.98 -26.83
CA ARG A 54 -14.69 -7.66 -25.41
C ARG A 54 -13.99 -6.31 -25.33
N SER A 55 -14.74 -5.22 -25.19
CA SER A 55 -14.17 -3.87 -25.13
C SER A 55 -13.14 -3.94 -24.02
N GLU A 56 -11.87 -3.97 -24.39
CA GLU A 56 -10.80 -4.02 -23.42
C GLU A 56 -10.93 -2.72 -22.63
N LYS A 57 -11.17 -2.85 -21.32
CA LYS A 57 -11.34 -1.66 -20.48
C LYS A 57 -10.07 -0.83 -20.64
N THR A 58 -10.21 0.46 -20.83
CA THR A 58 -9.05 1.37 -20.90
C THR A 58 -8.28 1.32 -19.59
N ALA A 59 -6.98 1.65 -19.60
CA ALA A 59 -6.18 1.73 -18.38
C ALA A 59 -6.82 2.69 -17.35
N ARG A 60 -7.47 3.76 -17.82
CA ARG A 60 -8.22 4.71 -16.97
C ARG A 60 -9.41 4.07 -16.28
N GLU A 61 -10.29 3.39 -17.01
CA GLU A 61 -11.44 2.69 -16.43
C GLU A 61 -10.98 1.61 -15.43
N CYS A 62 -9.93 0.89 -15.78
CA CYS A 62 -9.30 -0.07 -14.88
C CYS A 62 -8.77 0.61 -13.60
N ALA A 63 -8.05 1.71 -13.73
CA ALA A 63 -7.46 2.42 -12.60
C ALA A 63 -8.52 3.02 -11.67
N LEU A 64 -9.60 3.59 -12.22
CA LEU A 64 -10.72 4.11 -11.43
C LEU A 64 -11.39 2.97 -10.65
N ALA A 65 -11.66 1.83 -11.28
CA ALA A 65 -12.20 0.65 -10.59
C ALA A 65 -11.24 0.13 -9.49
N LEU A 66 -9.93 0.22 -9.70
CA LEU A 66 -8.93 -0.14 -8.68
C LEU A 66 -8.96 0.80 -7.46
N LEU A 67 -9.27 2.08 -7.66
CA LEU A 67 -9.38 3.10 -6.61
C LEU A 67 -10.72 3.07 -5.89
N GLU A 68 -11.81 2.71 -6.57
CA GLU A 68 -13.11 2.46 -5.94
C GLU A 68 -13.02 1.33 -4.91
N PHE A 69 -12.20 0.30 -5.17
CA PHE A 69 -12.01 -0.79 -4.23
C PHE A 69 -11.18 -0.38 -3.00
N ARG A 70 -10.04 0.30 -3.21
CA ARG A 70 -9.21 0.83 -2.13
C ARG A 70 -8.25 1.91 -2.63
N ASP A 71 -7.85 2.77 -1.71
CA ASP A 71 -6.71 3.68 -1.89
C ASP A 71 -5.43 2.93 -2.32
N ARG A 72 -4.68 3.56 -3.22
CA ARG A 72 -3.41 3.09 -3.77
C ARG A 72 -2.41 4.22 -3.84
N THR A 73 -1.13 3.86 -3.74
CA THR A 73 -0.05 4.78 -4.09
C THR A 73 0.15 4.81 -5.60
N GLU A 74 0.87 5.82 -6.08
CA GLU A 74 1.27 5.91 -7.48
C GLU A 74 1.99 4.64 -7.94
N ARG A 75 2.95 4.15 -7.15
CA ARG A 75 3.69 2.92 -7.47
C ARG A 75 2.79 1.69 -7.53
N GLU A 76 1.86 1.54 -6.58
CA GLU A 76 0.91 0.43 -6.60
C GLU A 76 0.02 0.49 -7.84
N MET A 77 -0.39 1.69 -8.28
CA MET A 77 -1.20 1.86 -9.48
C MET A 77 -0.43 1.46 -10.74
N ARG A 78 0.77 2.00 -10.94
CA ARG A 78 1.65 1.66 -12.07
C ARG A 78 1.90 0.16 -12.17
N GLN A 79 2.24 -0.46 -11.04
CA GLN A 79 2.48 -1.89 -10.96
C GLN A 79 1.24 -2.69 -11.35
N LYS A 80 0.05 -2.30 -10.87
CA LYS A 80 -1.19 -3.02 -11.19
C LYS A 80 -1.64 -2.85 -12.63
N LEU A 81 -1.43 -1.70 -13.24
CA LEU A 81 -1.72 -1.51 -14.66
C LEU A 81 -0.72 -2.29 -15.53
N LYS A 82 0.56 -2.31 -15.15
CA LYS A 82 1.58 -3.13 -15.83
C LYS A 82 1.27 -4.63 -15.76
N GLU A 83 0.83 -5.13 -14.61
CA GLU A 83 0.38 -6.52 -14.44
C GLU A 83 -0.84 -6.88 -15.30
N ARG A 84 -1.60 -5.88 -15.75
CA ARG A 84 -2.73 -6.03 -16.67
C ARG A 84 -2.33 -5.78 -18.14
N GLU A 85 -1.03 -5.77 -18.42
CA GLU A 85 -0.46 -5.69 -19.76
C GLU A 85 -0.74 -4.38 -20.53
N TYR A 86 -1.14 -3.30 -19.82
CA TYR A 86 -1.24 -1.97 -20.44
C TYR A 86 0.14 -1.43 -20.84
N GLY A 87 0.17 -0.70 -21.96
CA GLY A 87 1.40 -0.11 -22.50
C GLY A 87 1.97 1.00 -21.61
N PRO A 88 3.29 1.24 -21.62
CA PRO A 88 3.94 2.22 -20.75
C PRO A 88 3.39 3.65 -20.96
N GLU A 89 3.12 4.05 -22.21
CA GLU A 89 2.54 5.37 -22.52
C GLU A 89 1.13 5.53 -21.95
N GLU A 90 0.29 4.49 -22.08
CA GLU A 90 -1.09 4.50 -21.55
C GLU A 90 -1.10 4.55 -20.01
N ILE A 91 -0.15 3.86 -19.38
CA ILE A 91 0.04 3.91 -17.92
C ILE A 91 0.44 5.32 -17.47
N GLU A 92 1.42 5.94 -18.14
CA GLU A 92 1.84 7.31 -17.80
C GLU A 92 0.69 8.31 -17.97
N GLU A 93 -0.03 8.26 -19.09
CA GLU A 93 -1.17 9.14 -19.34
C GLU A 93 -2.27 8.95 -18.30
N THR A 94 -2.53 7.70 -17.90
CA THR A 94 -3.50 7.38 -16.85
C THR A 94 -3.06 7.90 -15.50
N VAL A 95 -1.80 7.69 -15.10
CA VAL A 95 -1.30 8.16 -13.80
C VAL A 95 -1.28 9.69 -13.73
N LEU A 96 -0.87 10.38 -14.80
CA LEU A 96 -0.91 11.83 -14.88
C LEU A 96 -2.34 12.36 -14.69
N PHE A 97 -3.31 11.77 -15.41
CA PHE A 97 -4.73 12.08 -15.22
C PHE A 97 -5.17 11.89 -13.77
N LEU A 98 -4.84 10.75 -13.16
CA LEU A 98 -5.26 10.49 -11.78
C LEU A 98 -4.64 11.47 -10.78
N LYS A 99 -3.41 11.93 -11.01
CA LYS A 99 -2.76 12.94 -10.17
C LYS A 99 -3.36 14.33 -10.37
N GLU A 100 -3.61 14.72 -11.62
CA GLU A 100 -4.23 16.01 -11.97
C GLU A 100 -5.60 16.18 -11.30
N TYR A 101 -6.41 15.13 -11.29
CA TYR A 101 -7.72 15.11 -10.64
C TYR A 101 -7.66 14.69 -9.16
N ARG A 102 -6.46 14.56 -8.57
CA ARG A 102 -6.20 14.16 -7.17
C ARG A 102 -6.83 12.83 -6.74
N TYR A 103 -7.05 11.91 -7.68
CA TYR A 103 -7.39 10.53 -7.40
C TYR A 103 -6.18 9.75 -6.84
N LEU A 104 -4.97 10.11 -7.26
CA LEU A 104 -3.72 9.66 -6.66
C LEU A 104 -3.03 10.83 -5.95
N ASP A 105 -2.73 10.62 -4.68
CA ASP A 105 -2.09 11.59 -3.81
C ASP A 105 -1.32 10.82 -2.72
N ASP A 106 -0.02 10.62 -2.95
CA ASP A 106 0.84 9.83 -2.05
C ASP A 106 1.07 10.53 -0.71
N GLU A 107 1.01 11.88 -0.67
CA GLU A 107 1.08 12.66 0.57
C GLU A 107 -0.15 12.41 1.43
N ALA A 108 -1.33 12.59 0.86
CA ALA A 108 -2.58 12.33 1.56
C ALA A 108 -2.70 10.84 1.96
N TYR A 109 -2.21 9.93 1.12
CA TYR A 109 -2.13 8.49 1.43
C TYR A 109 -1.26 8.23 2.67
N ALA A 110 -0.04 8.79 2.71
CA ALA A 110 0.91 8.58 3.78
C ALA A 110 0.36 9.04 5.13
N GLY A 111 -0.23 10.24 5.19
CA GLY A 111 -0.88 10.74 6.41
C GLY A 111 -2.01 9.82 6.90
N ARG A 112 -2.92 9.41 6.01
CA ARG A 112 -3.99 8.44 6.36
C ARG A 112 -3.41 7.12 6.87
N TYR A 113 -2.36 6.63 6.22
CA TYR A 113 -1.72 5.37 6.58
C TYR A 113 -1.10 5.44 7.98
N ILE A 114 -0.36 6.52 8.29
CA ILE A 114 0.23 6.76 9.61
C ILE A 114 -0.87 6.75 10.67
N ARG A 115 -1.92 7.57 10.52
CA ARG A 115 -3.06 7.64 11.46
C ARG A 115 -3.68 6.26 11.72
N SER A 116 -3.89 5.47 10.68
CA SER A 116 -4.51 4.14 10.79
C SER A 116 -3.62 3.09 11.51
N CYS A 117 -2.31 3.32 11.55
CA CYS A 117 -1.32 2.39 12.09
C CYS A 117 -0.68 2.87 13.40
N ALA A 118 -0.81 4.15 13.75
CA ALA A 118 -0.15 4.82 14.86
C ALA A 118 -0.47 4.25 16.26
N SER A 119 -1.48 3.38 16.40
CA SER A 119 -1.78 2.69 17.65
C SER A 119 -1.23 1.26 17.74
N ARG A 120 -0.76 0.69 16.62
CA ARG A 120 -0.41 -0.74 16.51
C ARG A 120 0.98 -1.02 16.00
N LYS A 121 1.60 -0.06 15.31
CA LYS A 121 2.91 -0.18 14.69
C LYS A 121 3.84 0.91 15.20
N SER A 122 5.11 0.55 15.34
CA SER A 122 6.17 1.53 15.62
C SER A 122 6.38 2.45 14.41
N ARG A 123 6.98 3.60 14.65
CA ARG A 123 7.27 4.59 13.60
C ARG A 123 8.14 3.99 12.50
N ARG A 124 9.11 3.14 12.88
CA ARG A 124 9.99 2.42 11.95
C ARG A 124 9.22 1.41 11.09
N GLN A 125 8.28 0.68 11.66
CA GLN A 125 7.45 -0.26 10.89
C GLN A 125 6.58 0.49 9.88
N ILE A 126 5.95 1.59 10.29
CA ILE A 126 5.12 2.42 9.40
C ILE A 126 5.96 2.98 8.24
N ARG A 127 7.15 3.51 8.52
CA ARG A 127 8.10 3.96 7.49
C ARG A 127 8.42 2.86 6.49
N ALA A 128 8.85 1.69 6.97
CA ALA A 128 9.20 0.57 6.10
C ALA A 128 8.02 0.11 5.24
N ASP A 129 6.80 0.16 5.78
CA ASP A 129 5.60 -0.17 5.03
C ASP A 129 5.32 0.83 3.91
N LEU A 130 5.47 2.13 4.18
CA LEU A 130 5.29 3.20 3.17
C LEU A 130 6.36 3.14 2.07
N GLU A 131 7.63 2.88 2.41
CA GLU A 131 8.70 2.66 1.43
C GLU A 131 8.42 1.41 0.56
N ARG A 132 7.92 0.33 1.18
CA ARG A 132 7.44 -0.88 0.47
C ARG A 132 6.16 -0.66 -0.33
N LYS A 133 5.47 0.46 -0.13
CA LYS A 133 4.35 0.91 -0.98
C LYS A 133 4.77 1.92 -2.04
N GLY A 134 5.99 2.44 -1.97
CA GLY A 134 6.59 3.31 -2.98
C GLY A 134 6.38 4.78 -2.74
N VAL A 135 5.93 5.14 -1.54
CA VAL A 135 5.92 6.54 -1.11
C VAL A 135 7.37 7.01 -0.93
N SER A 136 7.69 8.20 -1.43
CA SER A 136 9.04 8.75 -1.35
C SER A 136 9.44 9.06 0.11
N ARG A 137 10.74 9.11 0.38
CA ARG A 137 11.23 9.40 1.74
C ARG A 137 10.84 10.80 2.21
N GLU A 138 10.84 11.76 1.29
CA GLU A 138 10.46 13.15 1.52
C GLU A 138 9.00 13.24 1.98
N ILE A 139 8.08 12.58 1.27
CA ILE A 139 6.67 12.52 1.66
C ILE A 139 6.51 11.84 3.03
N ILE A 140 7.21 10.73 3.25
CA ILE A 140 7.16 10.02 4.53
C ILE A 140 7.63 10.92 5.67
N ASP A 141 8.74 11.63 5.49
CA ASP A 141 9.31 12.52 6.50
C ASP A 141 8.38 13.69 6.81
N LEU A 142 7.83 14.35 5.80
CA LEU A 142 6.85 15.43 5.96
C LEU A 142 5.58 14.92 6.66
N SER A 143 5.03 13.78 6.22
CA SER A 143 3.82 13.21 6.82
C SER A 143 4.01 12.91 8.32
N PHE A 144 5.23 12.53 8.70
CA PHE A 144 5.57 12.27 10.09
C PHE A 144 5.84 13.54 10.93
N GLN A 145 5.98 14.71 10.32
CA GLN A 145 5.98 15.99 11.03
C GLN A 145 4.57 16.41 11.42
N GLU A 146 3.58 16.06 10.59
CA GLU A 146 2.17 16.36 10.83
C GLU A 146 1.48 15.30 11.69
N GLU A 147 1.84 14.03 11.50
CA GLU A 147 1.19 12.89 12.15
C GLU A 147 2.06 12.28 13.26
N ALA A 148 1.56 12.37 14.49
CA ALA A 148 2.24 11.82 15.65
C ALA A 148 2.05 10.29 15.78
N VAL A 149 3.13 9.60 16.14
CA VAL A 149 3.09 8.21 16.60
C VAL A 149 3.60 8.18 18.03
N ASP A 150 2.70 7.98 18.98
CA ASP A 150 3.03 7.87 20.39
C ASP A 150 3.60 6.49 20.72
N GLU A 151 4.89 6.32 20.42
CA GLU A 151 5.63 5.08 20.70
C GLU A 151 5.69 4.79 22.21
N GLU A 152 5.70 5.81 23.06
CA GLU A 152 5.83 5.64 24.51
C GLU A 152 4.58 4.99 25.10
N SER A 153 3.39 5.50 24.78
CA SER A 153 2.12 4.88 25.19
C SER A 153 1.97 3.46 24.64
N GLN A 154 2.48 3.19 23.43
CA GLN A 154 2.49 1.83 22.88
C GLN A 154 3.39 0.89 23.71
N ILE A 155 4.60 1.34 24.03
CA ILE A 155 5.56 0.57 24.82
C ILE A 155 5.00 0.29 26.21
N GLU A 156 4.48 1.31 26.89
CA GLU A 156 3.88 1.19 28.23
C GLU A 156 2.77 0.14 28.25
N LYS A 157 1.81 0.21 27.31
CA LYS A 157 0.74 -0.80 27.18
C LYS A 157 1.29 -2.21 26.97
N LEU A 158 2.37 -2.35 26.20
CA LEU A 158 3.02 -3.64 25.98
C LEU A 158 3.72 -4.17 27.24
N LEU A 159 4.29 -3.28 28.05
CA LEU A 159 4.95 -3.63 29.31
C LEU A 159 3.93 -4.06 30.37
N LEU A 160 2.86 -3.28 30.57
CA LEU A 160 1.77 -3.63 31.47
C LEU A 160 1.15 -4.98 31.10
N LYS A 161 0.91 -5.22 29.80
CA LYS A 161 0.40 -6.51 29.31
C LYS A 161 1.38 -7.69 29.55
N LYS A 162 2.67 -7.41 29.66
CA LYS A 162 3.72 -8.39 29.97
C LYS A 162 3.93 -8.59 31.48
N GLY A 163 3.18 -7.88 32.33
CA GLY A 163 3.28 -7.98 33.79
C GLY A 163 4.40 -7.15 34.40
N TYR A 164 4.93 -6.15 33.68
CA TYR A 164 5.83 -5.18 34.29
C TYR A 164 5.00 -4.18 35.11
N GLU A 165 5.31 -4.07 36.40
CA GLU A 165 4.62 -3.20 37.34
C GLU A 165 5.33 -1.84 37.45
N PRO A 166 4.59 -0.72 37.40
CA PRO A 166 5.13 0.58 37.79
C PRO A 166 5.69 0.56 39.22
N GLY A 167 6.71 1.36 39.47
CA GLY A 167 7.43 1.46 40.74
C GLY A 167 8.42 0.32 41.02
N LYS A 168 8.48 -0.71 40.17
CA LYS A 168 9.41 -1.82 40.33
C LYS A 168 10.60 -1.71 39.39
N ARG A 169 11.80 -1.63 39.96
CA ARG A 169 13.03 -1.60 39.17
C ARG A 169 13.23 -2.91 38.41
N MET A 170 13.56 -2.79 37.13
CA MET A 170 13.86 -3.94 36.27
C MET A 170 15.31 -4.39 36.47
N GLU A 171 15.51 -5.71 36.54
CA GLU A 171 16.84 -6.29 36.58
C GLU A 171 17.61 -6.01 35.27
N PRO A 172 18.94 -5.77 35.30
CA PRO A 172 19.72 -5.44 34.10
C PRO A 172 19.62 -6.48 32.97
N ALA A 173 19.49 -7.76 33.32
CA ALA A 173 19.32 -8.84 32.34
C ALA A 173 17.96 -8.76 31.61
N ASP A 174 16.89 -8.47 32.36
CA ASP A 174 15.55 -8.32 31.81
C ASP A 174 15.45 -7.07 30.93
N TYR A 175 16.07 -5.98 31.34
CA TYR A 175 16.16 -4.76 30.54
C TYR A 175 16.82 -5.02 29.18
N ARG A 176 17.97 -5.72 29.14
CA ARG A 176 18.64 -6.08 27.88
C ARG A 176 17.74 -6.94 26.97
N ARG A 177 17.02 -7.91 27.54
CA ARG A 177 16.08 -8.77 26.80
C ARG A 177 14.91 -7.97 26.25
N LEU A 178 14.39 -7.03 27.03
CA LEU A 178 13.31 -6.13 26.63
C LEU A 178 13.74 -5.22 25.48
N MET A 179 14.88 -4.55 25.62
CA MET A 179 15.47 -3.69 24.57
C MET A 179 15.60 -4.43 23.24
N GLY A 180 16.11 -5.67 23.26
CA GLY A 180 16.19 -6.49 22.05
C GLY A 180 14.81 -6.85 21.47
N THR A 181 13.83 -7.12 22.32
CA THR A 181 12.46 -7.48 21.90
C THR A 181 11.72 -6.30 21.27
N LEU A 182 11.74 -5.13 21.92
CA LEU A 182 11.08 -3.92 21.43
C LEU A 182 11.85 -3.30 20.26
N GLY A 183 13.17 -3.36 20.26
CA GLY A 183 14.01 -2.93 19.13
C GLY A 183 13.72 -3.73 17.86
N ARG A 184 13.53 -5.06 17.95
CA ARG A 184 13.08 -5.87 16.79
C ARG A 184 11.67 -5.53 16.31
N ARG A 185 10.83 -4.98 17.19
CA ARG A 185 9.52 -4.42 16.82
C ARG A 185 9.61 -3.00 16.25
N GLY A 186 10.81 -2.42 16.21
CA GLY A 186 11.08 -1.13 15.57
C GLY A 186 10.92 0.09 16.46
N PHE A 187 10.70 -0.10 17.77
CA PHE A 187 10.69 1.00 18.73
C PHE A 187 12.09 1.60 18.90
N SER A 188 12.17 2.92 19.04
CA SER A 188 13.42 3.62 19.30
C SER A 188 13.97 3.28 20.69
N SER A 189 15.31 3.16 20.81
CA SER A 189 15.97 2.95 22.09
C SER A 189 15.66 4.06 23.09
N GLU A 190 15.52 5.28 22.59
CA GLU A 190 15.17 6.46 23.37
C GLU A 190 13.77 6.36 23.99
N ALA A 191 12.74 6.00 23.21
CA ALA A 191 11.39 5.80 23.73
C ALA A 191 11.33 4.65 24.73
N ILE A 192 12.03 3.54 24.46
CA ILE A 192 12.09 2.41 25.40
C ILE A 192 12.70 2.87 26.72
N ARG A 193 13.83 3.59 26.69
CA ARG A 193 14.50 4.09 27.89
C ARG A 193 13.59 5.03 28.68
N ARG A 194 12.98 6.02 28.03
CA ARG A 194 12.08 6.97 28.70
C ARG A 194 10.93 6.29 29.42
N VAL A 195 10.29 5.31 28.79
CA VAL A 195 9.18 4.57 29.41
C VAL A 195 9.68 3.73 30.58
N THR A 196 10.80 3.01 30.43
CA THR A 196 11.34 2.21 31.54
C THR A 196 11.80 3.06 32.72
N ASP A 197 12.40 4.22 32.46
CA ASP A 197 12.84 5.16 33.49
C ASP A 197 11.61 5.67 34.26
N ARG A 198 10.60 6.20 33.54
CA ARG A 198 9.33 6.68 34.13
C ARG A 198 8.62 5.61 34.96
N MET A 199 8.44 4.40 34.40
CA MET A 199 7.81 3.30 35.11
C MET A 199 8.58 2.87 36.36
N SER A 200 9.88 3.16 36.47
CA SER A 200 10.66 2.88 37.68
C SER A 200 10.65 4.01 38.71
N GLU A 201 10.37 5.25 38.27
CA GLU A 201 10.35 6.47 39.08
C GLU A 201 9.00 6.68 39.79
N ASP A 202 7.88 6.17 39.25
CA ASP A 202 6.54 6.20 39.87
C ASP A 202 6.42 5.37 41.18
N ALA A 203 7.55 5.06 41.83
CA ALA A 203 7.66 4.42 43.14
C ALA A 203 7.57 5.41 44.33
N GLY A 204 7.25 6.69 44.06
CA GLY A 204 7.24 7.78 45.05
C GLY A 204 5.86 8.14 45.57
#